data_AF-A0A3M1EIN9-F1
#
_entry.id   AF-A0A3M1EIN9-F1
#
_cell.length_a   1.000
_cell.length_b   1.000
_cell.length_c   1.000
_cell.angle_alpha   90.00
_cell.angle_beta   90.00
_cell.angle_gamma   90.00
#
_symmetry.space_group_name_H-M   'P 1'
#
loop_
_entity.id
_entity.type
_entity.pdbx_description
1 polymer ?
#
loop_
_entity_poly.entity_id
_entity_poly.type
_entity_poly.pdbx_seq_one_letter_code
_entity_poly.pdbx_strand_id
1 'polypeptide(L)'
;NYDEDEESWINESASEAAMVVNGYTTDEEFLPSFAENPDQSLVETSYVNYGIMLLWGTYLYERLGIDFLHTLVSEEANGLAGLDRALADAGVGMTSWDLFLDWVVANRLDEPGIYDGIYGYVSLDLPPFADSAVVSGDAARTVQGRVSPYAADYIRIEAIPSDTLHLAVSSPRTEDLGLRLIRLEGSAGQIVVEPIDPAEAEGGIDVTGIPPEATLVLVVAAKGRRDLSYTVEIGESGGVCAFVPRQGGKNGTALLFFFPTLLLLRRRGTRR
;
A
#
# COMPACT_ATOMS: atom_id res chain seq x y z
N ASN A 1 -19.05 4.83 23.21
CA ASN A 1 -17.78 4.33 23.76
C ASN A 1 -17.89 4.28 25.28
N TYR A 2 -17.34 3.24 25.92
CA TYR A 2 -17.25 3.14 27.38
C TYR A 2 -15.97 3.81 27.93
N ASP A 3 -14.99 4.08 27.06
CA ASP A 3 -13.82 4.90 27.34
C ASP A 3 -14.11 6.38 26.97
N GLU A 4 -13.94 7.28 27.94
CA GLU A 4 -14.19 8.72 27.78
C GLU A 4 -12.96 9.50 27.26
N ASP A 5 -11.76 8.92 27.28
CA ASP A 5 -10.51 9.56 26.83
C ASP A 5 -9.89 8.96 25.56
N GLU A 6 -10.59 8.00 24.93
CA GLU A 6 -10.24 7.44 23.63
C GLU A 6 -10.06 8.51 22.52
N GLU A 7 -9.11 8.26 21.62
CA GLU A 7 -8.83 9.07 20.45
C GLU A 7 -10.07 9.17 19.54
N SER A 8 -10.32 10.38 19.02
CA SER A 8 -11.55 10.68 18.29
C SER A 8 -11.76 9.77 17.08
N TRP A 9 -10.71 9.38 16.37
CA TRP A 9 -10.87 8.55 15.17
C TRP A 9 -11.39 7.13 15.48
N ILE A 10 -11.05 6.54 16.63
CA ILE A 10 -11.63 5.26 17.08
C ILE A 10 -13.11 5.46 17.44
N ASN A 11 -13.40 6.52 18.21
CA ASN A 11 -14.76 6.86 18.63
C ASN A 11 -15.72 7.05 17.45
N GLU A 12 -15.29 7.81 16.45
CA GLU A 12 -16.07 8.11 15.26
C GLU A 12 -16.20 6.87 14.38
N SER A 13 -15.12 6.12 14.16
CA SER A 13 -15.18 4.86 13.38
C SER A 13 -16.12 3.83 14.02
N ALA A 14 -16.12 3.70 15.35
CA ALA A 14 -17.04 2.81 16.06
C ALA A 14 -18.51 3.29 15.95
N SER A 15 -18.73 4.60 15.90
CA SER A 15 -20.06 5.19 15.72
C SER A 15 -20.59 4.93 14.31
N GLU A 16 -19.75 5.11 13.29
CA GLU A 16 -20.06 4.76 11.90
C GLU A 16 -20.33 3.26 11.74
N ALA A 17 -19.49 2.41 12.33
CA ALA A 17 -19.70 0.97 12.32
C ALA A 17 -21.06 0.59 12.96
N ALA A 18 -21.45 1.23 14.05
CA ALA A 18 -22.75 1.01 14.69
C ALA A 18 -23.91 1.41 13.77
N MET A 19 -23.76 2.47 12.97
CA MET A 19 -24.76 2.85 11.98
C MET A 19 -24.91 1.77 10.90
N VAL A 20 -23.78 1.28 10.37
CA VAL A 20 -23.75 0.23 9.34
C VAL A 20 -24.35 -1.08 9.84
N VAL A 21 -24.04 -1.48 11.08
CA VAL A 21 -24.66 -2.64 11.75
C VAL A 21 -26.19 -2.55 11.77
N ASN A 22 -26.73 -1.33 11.87
CA ASN A 22 -28.17 -1.07 11.88
C ASN A 22 -28.75 -0.82 10.46
N GLY A 23 -27.96 -0.99 9.41
CA GLY A 23 -28.37 -0.82 8.02
C GLY A 23 -28.39 0.64 7.53
N TYR A 24 -27.61 1.51 8.17
CA TYR A 24 -27.47 2.92 7.79
C TYR A 24 -26.06 3.22 7.31
N THR A 25 -25.94 3.81 6.12
CA THR A 25 -24.68 4.22 5.49
C THR A 25 -24.75 5.71 5.09
N THR A 26 -25.25 6.55 6.00
CA THR A 26 -25.63 7.94 5.68
C THR A 26 -24.49 8.84 5.25
N ASP A 27 -23.25 8.48 5.59
CA ASP A 27 -22.06 9.28 5.36
C ASP A 27 -21.28 8.83 4.11
N GLU A 28 -21.89 7.98 3.26
CA GLU A 28 -21.38 7.59 1.94
C GLU A 28 -21.06 8.79 1.04
N GLU A 29 -21.75 9.92 1.23
CA GLU A 29 -21.51 11.15 0.44
C GLU A 29 -20.09 11.72 0.61
N PHE A 30 -19.38 11.34 1.67
CA PHE A 30 -17.99 11.74 1.92
C PHE A 30 -16.95 10.81 1.29
N LEU A 31 -17.34 9.61 0.85
CA LEU A 31 -16.42 8.63 0.26
C LEU A 31 -15.68 9.16 -0.98
N PRO A 32 -16.33 9.88 -1.93
CA PRO A 32 -15.62 10.41 -3.10
C PRO A 32 -14.46 11.33 -2.73
N SER A 33 -14.61 12.17 -1.69
CA SER A 33 -13.55 13.08 -1.27
C SER A 33 -12.33 12.36 -0.70
N PHE A 34 -12.51 11.20 -0.06
CA PHE A 34 -11.39 10.39 0.41
C PHE A 34 -10.79 9.56 -0.74
N ALA A 35 -11.61 8.98 -1.60
CA ALA A 35 -11.14 8.24 -2.77
C ALA A 35 -10.31 9.12 -3.72
N GLU A 36 -10.65 10.41 -3.87
CA GLU A 36 -9.88 11.37 -4.67
C GLU A 36 -8.53 11.75 -4.03
N ASN A 37 -8.38 11.60 -2.71
CA ASN A 37 -7.15 11.88 -1.99
C ASN A 37 -6.94 10.89 -0.83
N PRO A 38 -6.42 9.68 -1.12
CA PRO A 38 -6.21 8.64 -0.13
C PRO A 38 -5.00 8.87 0.77
N ASP A 39 -4.20 9.91 0.50
CA ASP A 39 -3.12 10.37 1.36
C ASP A 39 -3.63 11.23 2.54
N GLN A 40 -4.83 10.92 3.05
CA GLN A 40 -5.38 11.49 4.28
C GLN A 40 -5.19 10.49 5.42
N SER A 41 -4.59 10.96 6.51
CA SER A 41 -4.31 10.12 7.67
C SER A 41 -5.57 9.57 8.33
N LEU A 42 -5.59 8.27 8.63
CA LEU A 42 -6.59 7.66 9.50
C LEU A 42 -6.52 8.19 10.94
N VAL A 43 -5.31 8.44 11.45
CA VAL A 43 -5.08 8.67 12.89
C VAL A 43 -4.76 10.13 13.24
N GLU A 44 -4.28 10.95 12.29
CA GLU A 44 -3.90 12.36 12.52
C GLU A 44 -4.86 13.33 11.81
N THR A 45 -6.14 13.29 12.18
CA THR A 45 -7.13 14.19 11.58
C THR A 45 -7.33 15.44 12.45
N SER A 46 -6.91 16.62 11.97
CA SER A 46 -7.27 17.90 12.60
C SER A 46 -8.78 18.20 12.55
N TYR A 47 -9.50 17.47 11.69
CA TYR A 47 -10.95 17.42 11.57
C TYR A 47 -11.36 16.00 11.16
N VAL A 48 -12.35 15.42 11.83
CA VAL A 48 -12.82 14.06 11.53
C VAL A 48 -13.34 14.01 10.10
N ASN A 49 -12.70 13.19 9.24
CA ASN A 49 -13.22 12.89 7.92
C ASN A 49 -14.17 11.68 8.03
N TYR A 50 -15.48 11.94 8.04
CA TYR A 50 -16.50 10.90 8.19
C TYR A 50 -16.42 9.82 7.10
N GLY A 51 -15.96 10.13 5.89
CA GLY A 51 -15.73 9.11 4.86
C GLY A 51 -14.63 8.11 5.25
N ILE A 52 -13.56 8.57 5.88
CA ILE A 52 -12.49 7.70 6.39
C ILE A 52 -13.01 6.86 7.56
N MET A 53 -13.72 7.49 8.50
CA MET A 53 -14.27 6.81 9.67
C MET A 53 -15.30 5.75 9.28
N LEU A 54 -16.16 6.05 8.29
CA LEU A 54 -17.13 5.13 7.73
C LEU A 54 -16.44 3.91 7.12
N LEU A 55 -15.44 4.10 6.25
CA LEU A 55 -14.70 2.99 5.66
C LEU A 55 -13.99 2.15 6.71
N TRP A 56 -13.25 2.78 7.61
CA TRP A 56 -12.50 2.05 8.62
C TRP A 56 -13.43 1.29 9.57
N GLY A 57 -14.48 1.94 10.07
CA GLY A 57 -15.49 1.32 10.93
C GLY A 57 -16.21 0.15 10.25
N THR A 58 -16.65 0.34 9.01
CA THR A 58 -17.28 -0.72 8.21
C THR A 58 -16.32 -1.89 8.01
N TYR A 59 -15.06 -1.60 7.68
CA TYR A 59 -14.05 -2.63 7.47
C TYR A 59 -13.81 -3.47 8.73
N LEU A 60 -13.67 -2.83 9.89
CA LEU A 60 -13.55 -3.52 11.17
C LEU A 60 -14.77 -4.41 11.45
N TYR A 61 -15.97 -3.89 11.22
CA TYR A 61 -17.22 -4.63 11.44
C TYR A 61 -17.30 -5.87 10.54
N GLU A 62 -17.11 -5.71 9.24
CA GLU A 62 -17.29 -6.80 8.27
C GLU A 62 -16.17 -7.84 8.37
N ARG A 63 -14.95 -7.41 8.69
CA ARG A 63 -13.80 -8.30 8.78
C ARG A 63 -13.72 -9.04 10.11
N LEU A 64 -14.05 -8.39 11.22
CA LEU A 64 -13.81 -8.91 12.57
C LEU A 64 -15.11 -9.16 13.37
N GLY A 65 -16.24 -8.70 12.87
CA GLY A 65 -17.56 -8.93 13.46
C GLY A 65 -17.91 -8.00 14.61
N ILE A 66 -19.18 -8.07 15.02
CA ILE A 66 -19.74 -7.24 16.10
C ILE A 66 -19.09 -7.52 17.46
N ASP A 67 -18.69 -8.77 17.73
CA ASP A 67 -18.03 -9.13 18.99
C ASP A 67 -16.68 -8.43 19.13
N PHE A 68 -15.94 -8.29 18.04
CA PHE A 68 -14.71 -7.51 18.03
C PHE A 68 -14.97 -6.03 18.31
N LEU A 69 -16.00 -5.43 17.70
CA LEU A 69 -16.36 -4.03 17.99
C LEU A 69 -16.67 -3.82 19.47
N HIS A 70 -17.35 -4.78 20.11
CA HIS A 70 -17.59 -4.74 21.57
C HIS A 70 -16.28 -4.78 22.37
N THR A 71 -15.34 -5.63 21.98
CA THR A 71 -14.00 -5.65 22.59
C THR A 71 -13.28 -4.32 22.41
N LEU A 72 -13.27 -3.77 21.19
CA LEU A 72 -12.59 -2.51 20.87
C LEU A 72 -13.15 -1.34 21.70
N VAL A 73 -14.46 -1.16 21.76
CA VAL A 73 -15.08 -0.04 22.51
C VAL A 73 -15.07 -0.22 24.04
N SER A 74 -14.52 -1.34 24.52
CA SER A 74 -14.35 -1.63 25.95
C SER A 74 -12.88 -1.64 26.39
N GLU A 75 -11.93 -1.48 25.46
CA GLU A 75 -10.51 -1.38 25.77
C GLU A 75 -10.20 0.00 26.35
N GLU A 76 -9.34 0.04 27.37
CA GLU A 76 -8.99 1.27 28.13
C GLU A 76 -7.71 1.93 27.59
N ALA A 77 -6.96 1.24 26.73
CA ALA A 77 -5.83 1.84 26.03
C ALA A 77 -6.33 2.56 24.78
N ASN A 78 -5.78 3.75 24.53
CA ASN A 78 -6.26 4.59 23.42
C ASN A 78 -5.55 4.29 22.10
N GLY A 79 -6.24 4.64 21.02
CA GLY A 79 -5.75 4.68 19.65
C GLY A 79 -5.21 3.35 19.17
N LEU A 80 -4.05 3.39 18.52
CA LEU A 80 -3.41 2.20 17.94
C LEU A 80 -3.03 1.17 19.02
N ALA A 81 -2.65 1.61 20.22
CA ALA A 81 -2.31 0.70 21.31
C ALA A 81 -3.54 -0.05 21.84
N GLY A 82 -4.70 0.63 21.90
CA GLY A 82 -5.99 0.01 22.17
C GLY A 82 -6.37 -1.02 21.13
N LEU A 83 -6.30 -0.61 19.86
CA LEU A 83 -6.60 -1.50 18.74
C LEU A 83 -5.71 -2.76 18.74
N ASP A 84 -4.40 -2.61 18.97
CA ASP A 84 -3.48 -3.76 19.08
C ASP A 84 -3.88 -4.72 20.20
N ARG A 85 -4.31 -4.21 21.35
CA ARG A 85 -4.75 -5.03 22.49
C ARG A 85 -6.08 -5.72 22.21
N ALA A 86 -7.04 -5.01 21.63
CA ALA A 86 -8.32 -5.57 21.22
C ALA A 86 -8.13 -6.71 20.19
N LEU A 87 -7.23 -6.54 19.22
CA LEU A 87 -6.87 -7.58 18.24
C LEU A 87 -6.23 -8.80 18.90
N ALA A 88 -5.34 -8.58 19.88
CA ALA A 88 -4.71 -9.65 20.64
C ALA A 88 -5.71 -10.42 21.51
N ASP A 89 -6.59 -9.70 22.22
CA ASP A 89 -7.62 -10.28 23.10
C ASP A 89 -8.68 -11.06 22.32
N ALA A 90 -9.03 -10.59 21.12
CA ALA A 90 -9.89 -11.31 20.18
C ALA A 90 -9.19 -12.48 19.48
N GLY A 91 -7.88 -12.66 19.67
CA GLY A 91 -7.12 -13.77 19.08
C GLY A 91 -6.96 -13.68 17.56
N VAL A 92 -7.05 -12.47 16.97
CA VAL A 92 -6.97 -12.25 15.52
C VAL A 92 -5.57 -12.55 14.99
N GLY A 93 -4.53 -12.38 15.81
CA GLY A 93 -3.14 -12.68 15.44
C GLY A 93 -2.53 -11.67 14.47
N MET A 94 -3.07 -10.45 14.43
CA MET A 94 -2.62 -9.33 13.60
C MET A 94 -2.37 -8.10 14.47
N THR A 95 -1.50 -7.21 14.00
CA THR A 95 -1.37 -5.85 14.56
C THR A 95 -2.33 -4.89 13.86
N SER A 96 -2.56 -3.73 14.48
CA SER A 96 -3.21 -2.57 13.86
C SER A 96 -2.56 -2.18 12.54
N TRP A 97 -1.24 -2.33 12.42
CA TRP A 97 -0.51 -2.05 11.19
C TRP A 97 -0.81 -3.06 10.09
N ASP A 98 -0.86 -4.36 10.42
CA ASP A 98 -1.23 -5.40 9.45
C ASP A 98 -2.67 -5.18 8.94
N LEU A 99 -3.58 -4.88 9.86
CA LEU A 99 -4.98 -4.59 9.56
C LEU A 99 -5.13 -3.35 8.67
N PHE A 100 -4.38 -2.29 8.98
CA PHE A 100 -4.32 -1.08 8.17
C PHE A 100 -3.80 -1.34 6.75
N LEU A 101 -2.76 -2.16 6.60
CA LEU A 101 -2.20 -2.47 5.28
C LEU A 101 -3.17 -3.27 4.40
N ASP A 102 -3.99 -4.12 4.99
CA ASP A 102 -5.04 -4.79 4.25
C ASP A 102 -6.21 -3.87 3.92
N TRP A 103 -6.56 -2.95 4.83
CA TRP A 103 -7.61 -1.96 4.60
C TRP A 103 -7.32 -1.04 3.42
N VAL A 104 -6.08 -0.56 3.26
CA VAL A 104 -5.72 0.26 2.10
C VAL A 104 -5.76 -0.55 0.79
N VAL A 105 -5.52 -1.86 0.83
CA VAL A 105 -5.76 -2.74 -0.33
C VAL A 105 -7.26 -2.91 -0.57
N ALA A 106 -8.06 -3.08 0.47
CA ALA A 106 -9.51 -3.19 0.36
C ALA A 106 -10.13 -1.93 -0.26
N ASN A 107 -9.67 -0.74 0.13
CA ASN A 107 -10.08 0.53 -0.48
C ASN A 107 -9.77 0.61 -1.98
N ARG A 108 -8.65 0.03 -2.40
CA ARG A 108 -8.24 0.04 -3.81
C ARG A 108 -9.01 -0.96 -4.65
N LEU A 109 -9.28 -2.14 -4.10
CA LEU A 109 -9.90 -3.24 -4.83
C LEU A 109 -11.41 -3.18 -4.79
N ASP A 110 -11.99 -3.00 -3.61
CA ASP A 110 -13.41 -3.15 -3.32
C ASP A 110 -14.00 -4.49 -3.82
N GLU A 111 -13.28 -5.58 -3.54
CA GLU A 111 -13.62 -6.93 -4.00
C GLU A 111 -13.87 -7.87 -2.80
N PRO A 112 -15.09 -7.89 -2.23
CA PRO A 112 -15.41 -8.78 -1.10
C PRO A 112 -15.49 -10.26 -1.52
N GLY A 113 -15.44 -10.57 -2.82
CA GLY A 113 -15.52 -11.93 -3.35
C GLY A 113 -14.21 -12.72 -3.32
N ILE A 114 -13.09 -12.10 -2.93
CA ILE A 114 -11.75 -12.71 -2.93
C ILE A 114 -11.16 -12.74 -1.52
N TYR A 115 -10.19 -13.63 -1.28
CA TYR A 115 -9.43 -13.73 -0.02
C TYR A 115 -10.33 -13.70 1.23
N ASP A 116 -11.42 -14.46 1.22
CA ASP A 116 -12.41 -14.52 2.32
C ASP A 116 -12.97 -13.14 2.74
N GLY A 117 -13.08 -12.20 1.80
CA GLY A 117 -13.65 -10.87 2.01
C GLY A 117 -12.68 -9.82 2.54
N ILE A 118 -11.40 -10.16 2.72
CA ILE A 118 -10.40 -9.25 3.32
C ILE A 118 -10.18 -7.97 2.48
N TYR A 119 -10.45 -8.00 1.18
CA TYR A 119 -10.12 -6.89 0.26
C TYR A 119 -11.35 -6.21 -0.38
N GLY A 120 -12.45 -6.08 0.35
CA GLY A 120 -13.55 -5.24 -0.08
C GLY A 120 -14.62 -5.04 0.99
N TYR A 121 -15.75 -4.49 0.55
CA TYR A 121 -16.88 -4.16 1.40
C TYR A 121 -18.16 -4.82 0.90
N VAL A 122 -18.98 -5.37 1.81
CA VAL A 122 -20.28 -5.95 1.47
C VAL A 122 -21.37 -4.88 1.54
N SER A 123 -21.27 -3.96 2.49
CA SER A 123 -22.28 -2.94 2.76
C SER A 123 -22.10 -1.65 1.96
N LEU A 124 -20.95 -1.47 1.29
CA LEU A 124 -20.58 -0.26 0.55
C LEU A 124 -20.15 -0.61 -0.88
N ASP A 125 -20.34 0.33 -1.80
CA ASP A 125 -19.82 0.29 -3.17
C ASP A 125 -18.96 1.54 -3.37
N LEU A 126 -17.65 1.36 -3.53
CA LEU A 126 -16.69 2.46 -3.44
C LEU A 126 -16.47 3.16 -4.79
N PRO A 127 -16.35 4.50 -4.80
CA PRO A 127 -15.77 5.18 -5.94
C PRO A 127 -14.31 4.73 -6.13
N PRO A 128 -13.79 4.72 -7.37
CA PRO A 128 -12.42 4.31 -7.62
C PRO A 128 -11.43 5.25 -6.93
N PHE A 129 -10.52 4.68 -6.15
CA PHE A 129 -9.47 5.43 -5.47
C PHE A 129 -8.45 5.99 -6.48
N ALA A 130 -8.02 7.24 -6.29
CA ALA A 130 -7.12 7.94 -7.18
C ALA A 130 -5.69 7.36 -7.12
N ASP A 131 -5.03 7.34 -8.28
CA ASP A 131 -3.59 7.03 -8.35
C ASP A 131 -2.77 8.26 -7.94
N SER A 132 -1.77 8.10 -7.07
CA SER A 132 -0.79 9.16 -6.78
C SER A 132 0.19 9.35 -7.95
N ALA A 133 0.44 8.28 -8.71
CA ALA A 133 1.19 8.31 -9.96
C ALA A 133 0.75 7.19 -10.91
N VAL A 134 0.87 7.45 -12.21
CA VAL A 134 0.68 6.44 -13.26
C VAL A 134 1.96 6.33 -14.07
N VAL A 135 2.50 5.12 -14.14
CA VAL A 135 3.71 4.77 -14.90
C VAL A 135 3.30 3.82 -16.01
N SER A 136 3.64 4.18 -17.25
CA SER A 136 3.29 3.40 -18.43
C SER A 136 4.51 3.17 -19.30
N GLY A 137 4.65 1.93 -19.79
CA GLY A 137 5.70 1.53 -20.73
C GLY A 137 6.97 0.98 -20.07
N ASP A 138 8.05 0.98 -20.84
CA ASP A 138 9.30 0.26 -20.61
C ASP A 138 10.46 1.10 -20.08
N ALA A 139 10.35 2.43 -20.18
CA ALA A 139 11.44 3.31 -19.77
C ALA A 139 11.66 3.25 -18.25
N ALA A 140 12.94 3.23 -17.84
CA ALA A 140 13.31 3.44 -16.46
C ALA A 140 12.71 4.75 -15.93
N ARG A 141 11.99 4.68 -14.82
CA ARG A 141 11.22 5.78 -14.23
C ARG A 141 11.53 5.87 -12.75
N THR A 142 11.61 7.10 -12.27
CA THR A 142 11.70 7.40 -10.84
C THR A 142 10.45 8.16 -10.44
N VAL A 143 9.70 7.61 -9.49
CA VAL A 143 8.56 8.27 -8.84
C VAL A 143 9.03 8.70 -7.45
N GLN A 144 8.83 9.97 -7.12
CA GLN A 144 9.07 10.48 -5.78
C GLN A 144 7.75 10.88 -5.17
N GLY A 145 7.55 10.48 -3.92
CA GLY A 145 6.31 10.74 -3.21
C GLY A 145 6.54 11.03 -1.74
N ARG A 146 5.45 11.38 -1.08
CA ARG A 146 5.36 11.59 0.35
C ARG A 146 4.00 11.08 0.75
N VAL A 147 3.98 10.18 1.73
CA VAL A 147 2.75 9.62 2.29
C VAL A 147 2.62 10.04 3.74
N SER A 148 1.44 10.51 4.11
CA SER A 148 1.01 10.87 5.45
C SER A 148 0.99 9.63 6.36
N PRO A 149 1.16 9.79 7.68
CA PRO A 149 1.10 8.66 8.61
C PRO A 149 -0.28 8.01 8.55
N TYR A 150 -0.33 6.68 8.49
CA TYR A 150 -1.56 5.88 8.34
C TYR A 150 -2.45 6.38 7.19
N ALA A 151 -1.81 6.62 6.03
CA ALA A 151 -2.46 6.89 4.75
C ALA A 151 -1.81 6.03 3.64
N ALA A 152 -2.30 6.14 2.40
CA ALA A 152 -1.76 5.36 1.28
C ALA A 152 -1.65 6.17 -0.02
N ASP A 153 -0.56 5.89 -0.75
CA ASP A 153 -0.35 6.26 -2.13
C ASP A 153 -0.51 5.03 -3.03
N TYR A 154 -1.23 5.18 -4.15
CA TYR A 154 -1.38 4.13 -5.17
C TYR A 154 -0.61 4.49 -6.43
N ILE A 155 0.45 3.74 -6.74
CA ILE A 155 1.22 3.91 -7.96
C ILE A 155 0.79 2.83 -8.96
N ARG A 156 0.05 3.22 -9.98
CA ARG A 156 -0.36 2.31 -11.06
C ARG A 156 0.74 2.16 -12.10
N ILE A 157 1.06 0.92 -12.45
CA ILE A 157 2.06 0.54 -13.44
C ILE A 157 1.36 -0.28 -14.52
N GLU A 158 1.43 0.17 -15.77
CA GLU A 158 0.72 -0.43 -16.90
C GLU A 158 1.58 -0.49 -18.16
N ALA A 159 1.09 -1.19 -19.19
CA ALA A 159 1.81 -1.41 -20.45
C ALA A 159 3.24 -1.94 -20.24
N ILE A 160 3.37 -2.92 -19.35
CA ILE A 160 4.67 -3.49 -18.96
C ILE A 160 5.20 -4.31 -20.15
N PRO A 161 6.41 -4.00 -20.68
CA PRO A 161 6.91 -4.55 -21.95
C PRO A 161 7.36 -6.02 -21.85
N SER A 162 7.51 -6.53 -20.64
CA SER A 162 8.15 -7.81 -20.36
C SER A 162 7.40 -8.52 -19.24
N ASP A 163 7.64 -9.83 -19.10
CA ASP A 163 7.07 -10.61 -18.00
C ASP A 163 7.77 -10.36 -16.65
N THR A 164 8.77 -9.48 -16.64
CA THR A 164 9.54 -9.11 -15.46
C THR A 164 9.70 -7.59 -15.34
N LEU A 165 9.51 -7.07 -14.13
CA LEU A 165 9.68 -5.65 -13.79
C LEU A 165 10.65 -5.52 -12.63
N HIS A 166 11.68 -4.69 -12.79
CA HIS A 166 12.54 -4.30 -11.67
C HIS A 166 11.89 -3.17 -10.88
N LEU A 167 11.85 -3.32 -9.56
CA LEU A 167 11.29 -2.36 -8.63
C LEU A 167 12.25 -2.15 -7.45
N ALA A 168 12.64 -0.91 -7.19
CA ALA A 168 13.34 -0.54 -5.96
C ALA A 168 12.56 0.56 -5.23
N VAL A 169 12.39 0.41 -3.91
CA VAL A 169 11.68 1.39 -3.07
C VAL A 169 12.58 1.78 -1.92
N SER A 170 12.85 3.08 -1.78
CA SER A 170 13.71 3.60 -0.71
C SER A 170 13.03 4.73 0.05
N SER A 171 13.32 4.83 1.34
CA SER A 171 12.87 5.91 2.21
C SER A 171 13.90 6.19 3.31
N PRO A 172 13.96 7.40 3.88
CA PRO A 172 14.82 7.68 5.03
C PRO A 172 14.50 6.85 6.28
N ARG A 173 13.30 6.25 6.37
CA ARG A 173 12.89 5.32 7.43
C ARG A 173 12.15 4.13 6.82
N THR A 174 12.91 3.22 6.20
CA THR A 174 12.39 2.00 5.57
C THR A 174 11.55 1.17 6.53
N GLU A 175 11.85 1.18 7.83
CA GLU A 175 11.11 0.46 8.89
C GLU A 175 9.67 0.96 9.11
N ASP A 176 9.36 2.15 8.61
CA ASP A 176 8.04 2.77 8.69
C ASP A 176 7.20 2.61 7.42
N LEU A 177 7.78 2.06 6.35
CA LEU A 177 7.04 1.74 5.13
C LEU A 177 6.23 0.45 5.27
N GLY A 178 5.11 0.41 4.57
CA GLY A 178 4.39 -0.82 4.26
C GLY A 178 4.08 -0.86 2.79
N LEU A 179 4.39 -1.99 2.15
CA LEU A 179 4.26 -2.17 0.72
C LEU A 179 3.35 -3.35 0.42
N ARG A 180 2.42 -3.15 -0.52
CA ARG A 180 1.62 -4.20 -1.15
C ARG A 180 1.71 -4.04 -2.65
N LEU A 181 1.84 -5.14 -3.36
CA LEU A 181 1.72 -5.18 -4.80
C LEU A 181 0.42 -5.88 -5.17
N ILE A 182 -0.45 -5.15 -5.85
CA ILE A 182 -1.68 -5.69 -6.42
C ILE A 182 -1.42 -5.95 -7.90
N ARG A 183 -1.67 -7.18 -8.35
CA ARG A 183 -1.63 -7.58 -9.75
C ARG A 183 -3.05 -7.85 -10.24
N LEU A 184 -3.47 -7.10 -11.24
CA LEU A 184 -4.76 -7.21 -11.91
C LEU A 184 -4.55 -7.82 -13.30
N GLU A 185 -4.88 -9.09 -13.47
CA GLU A 185 -4.61 -9.83 -14.70
C GLU A 185 -5.73 -9.67 -15.77
N GLY A 186 -6.06 -8.44 -16.17
CA GLY A 186 -7.03 -8.18 -17.25
C GLY A 186 -8.47 -8.66 -16.98
N SER A 187 -9.35 -8.55 -17.98
CA SER A 187 -10.82 -8.66 -17.86
C SER A 187 -11.39 -10.04 -17.49
N ALA A 188 -10.55 -11.06 -17.33
CA ALA A 188 -10.94 -12.40 -16.91
C ALA A 188 -9.96 -13.03 -15.88
N GLY A 189 -8.99 -12.26 -15.39
CA GLY A 189 -7.87 -12.81 -14.64
C GLY A 189 -7.98 -12.71 -13.13
N GLN A 190 -7.02 -13.36 -12.48
CA GLN A 190 -6.89 -13.46 -11.04
C GLN A 190 -6.37 -12.14 -10.47
N ILE A 191 -6.96 -11.69 -9.36
CA ILE A 191 -6.37 -10.64 -8.53
C ILE A 191 -5.39 -11.31 -7.57
N VAL A 192 -4.13 -10.87 -7.60
CA VAL A 192 -3.10 -11.34 -6.67
C VAL A 192 -2.60 -10.16 -5.86
N VAL A 193 -2.61 -10.30 -4.54
CA VAL A 193 -2.05 -9.31 -3.61
C VAL A 193 -0.85 -9.92 -2.91
N GLU A 194 0.30 -9.27 -3.01
CA GLU A 194 1.57 -9.74 -2.45
C GLU A 194 2.16 -8.68 -1.51
N PRO A 195 2.56 -9.05 -0.27
CA PRO A 195 3.36 -8.16 0.56
C PRO A 195 4.77 -8.05 -0.03
N ILE A 196 5.34 -6.85 0.04
CA ILE A 196 6.76 -6.61 -0.26
C ILE A 196 7.44 -6.20 1.04
N ASP A 197 8.56 -6.85 1.39
CA ASP A 197 9.42 -6.39 2.47
C ASP A 197 10.13 -5.09 2.04
N PRO A 198 9.90 -3.95 2.71
CA PRO A 198 10.56 -2.69 2.37
C PRO A 198 12.10 -2.77 2.42
N ALA A 199 12.67 -3.59 3.30
CA ALA A 199 14.12 -3.76 3.40
C ALA A 199 14.69 -4.52 2.20
N GLU A 200 13.94 -5.47 1.64
CA GLU A 200 14.31 -6.15 0.40
C GLU A 200 14.15 -5.21 -0.81
N ALA A 201 13.05 -4.44 -0.85
CA ALA A 201 12.78 -3.49 -1.92
C ALA A 201 13.82 -2.36 -2.02
N GLU A 202 14.48 -1.99 -0.93
CA GLU A 202 15.56 -0.98 -0.96
C GLU A 202 16.76 -1.44 -1.80
N GLY A 203 17.02 -2.75 -1.84
CA GLY A 203 18.05 -3.36 -2.70
C GLY A 203 17.63 -3.61 -4.15
N GLY A 204 16.34 -3.42 -4.44
CA GLY A 204 15.73 -3.75 -5.72
C GLY A 204 15.28 -5.21 -5.80
N ILE A 205 14.03 -5.42 -6.21
CA ILE A 205 13.41 -6.73 -6.43
C ILE A 205 12.95 -6.86 -7.88
N ASP A 206 12.83 -8.10 -8.37
CA ASP A 206 12.24 -8.39 -9.67
C ASP A 206 10.85 -9.01 -9.47
N VAL A 207 9.82 -8.30 -9.92
CA VAL A 207 8.46 -8.82 -10.02
C VAL A 207 8.38 -9.62 -11.31
N THR A 208 8.14 -10.94 -11.22
CA THR A 208 8.18 -11.86 -12.37
C THR A 208 6.81 -12.44 -12.71
N GLY A 209 6.73 -13.07 -13.89
CA GLY A 209 5.53 -13.76 -14.37
C GLY A 209 4.37 -12.80 -14.66
N ILE A 210 4.67 -11.56 -15.04
CA ILE A 210 3.68 -10.52 -15.32
C ILE A 210 3.00 -10.81 -16.68
N PRO A 211 1.68 -11.05 -16.73
CA PRO A 211 0.99 -11.20 -17.99
C PRO A 211 1.02 -9.91 -18.84
N PRO A 212 1.01 -9.98 -20.18
CA PRO A 212 1.08 -8.79 -21.04
C PRO A 212 0.00 -7.73 -20.80
N GLU A 213 -1.19 -8.15 -20.37
CA GLU A 213 -2.34 -7.27 -20.10
C GLU A 213 -2.49 -6.91 -18.62
N ALA A 214 -1.52 -7.28 -17.78
CA ALA A 214 -1.61 -7.02 -16.36
C ALA A 214 -1.39 -5.55 -16.03
N THR A 215 -2.19 -5.05 -15.11
CA THR A 215 -1.94 -3.79 -14.41
C THR A 215 -1.39 -4.12 -13.03
N LEU A 216 -0.32 -3.46 -12.63
CA LEU A 216 0.17 -3.52 -11.26
C LEU A 216 -0.21 -2.24 -10.52
N VAL A 217 -0.50 -2.35 -9.24
CA VAL A 217 -0.62 -1.21 -8.34
C VAL A 217 0.30 -1.45 -7.15
N LEU A 218 1.35 -0.64 -7.04
CA LEU A 218 2.16 -0.59 -5.84
C LEU A 218 1.45 0.32 -4.84
N VAL A 219 1.01 -0.25 -3.73
CA VAL A 219 0.49 0.49 -2.58
C VAL A 219 1.68 0.85 -1.70
N VAL A 220 1.85 2.14 -1.45
CA VAL A 220 2.86 2.67 -0.52
C VAL A 220 2.13 3.29 0.65
N ALA A 221 2.31 2.71 1.84
CA ALA A 221 1.76 3.21 3.09
C ALA A 221 2.89 3.53 4.07
N ALA A 222 2.60 4.40 5.04
CA ALA A 222 3.54 4.69 6.13
C ALA A 222 2.86 4.63 7.50
N LYS A 223 3.57 4.12 8.50
CA LYS A 223 3.25 4.33 9.91
C LYS A 223 4.09 5.47 10.48
N GLY A 224 3.79 5.88 11.72
CA GLY A 224 4.52 6.91 12.44
C GLY A 224 3.68 8.16 12.69
N ARG A 225 4.34 9.32 12.81
CA ARG A 225 3.72 10.60 13.24
C ARG A 225 3.99 11.78 12.31
N ARG A 226 4.57 11.53 11.15
CA ARG A 226 5.01 12.54 10.20
C ARG A 226 5.02 11.92 8.82
N ASP A 227 4.77 12.75 7.82
CA ASP A 227 4.83 12.31 6.44
C ASP A 227 6.20 11.72 6.10
N LEU A 228 6.17 10.58 5.43
CA LEU A 228 7.33 9.82 5.04
C LEU A 228 7.58 10.02 3.55
N SER A 229 8.71 10.60 3.19
CA SER A 229 9.14 10.67 1.79
C SER A 229 9.65 9.31 1.32
N TYR A 230 9.38 8.95 0.09
CA TYR A 230 9.91 7.75 -0.54
C TYR A 230 10.30 8.00 -2.01
N THR A 231 11.07 7.08 -2.57
CA THR A 231 11.41 7.04 -3.99
C THR A 231 11.22 5.63 -4.51
N VAL A 232 10.50 5.50 -5.62
CA VAL A 232 10.29 4.24 -6.34
C VAL A 232 11.03 4.33 -7.67
N GLU A 233 11.95 3.41 -7.90
CA GLU A 233 12.60 3.21 -9.18
C GLU A 233 11.99 1.99 -9.87
N ILE A 234 11.54 2.18 -11.11
CA ILE A 234 10.85 1.17 -11.92
C ILE A 234 11.65 1.02 -13.21
N GLY A 235 11.98 -0.20 -13.62
CA GLY A 235 12.73 -0.44 -14.85
C GLY A 235 12.73 -1.90 -15.30
N GLU A 236 13.58 -2.21 -16.28
CA GLU A 236 13.79 -3.59 -16.75
C GLU A 236 14.68 -4.39 -15.80
N SER A 237 14.39 -5.68 -15.62
CA SER A 237 15.28 -6.59 -14.87
C SER A 237 16.66 -6.66 -15.52
N GLY A 238 17.71 -6.51 -14.70
CA GLY A 238 19.11 -6.43 -15.15
C GLY A 238 19.58 -5.03 -15.58
N GLY A 239 18.69 -4.03 -15.59
CA GLY A 239 19.04 -2.62 -15.69
C GLY A 239 19.55 -2.13 -14.35
N VAL A 240 20.87 -2.10 -14.17
CA VAL A 240 21.50 -1.40 -13.03
C VAL A 240 21.05 0.05 -13.10
N CYS A 241 20.08 0.44 -12.27
CA CYS A 241 19.94 1.84 -11.87
C CYS A 241 21.25 2.15 -11.16
N ALA A 242 22.13 2.88 -11.86
CA ALA A 242 23.37 3.34 -11.29
C ALA A 242 22.99 4.25 -10.12
N PHE A 243 23.01 3.69 -8.91
CA PHE A 243 22.95 4.42 -7.66
C PHE A 243 24.03 5.49 -7.76
N VAL A 244 23.66 6.74 -8.04
CA VAL A 244 24.57 7.87 -7.92
C VAL A 244 24.42 8.32 -6.49
N PRO A 245 25.35 7.97 -5.57
CA PRO A 245 25.26 8.48 -4.23
C PRO A 245 25.42 9.99 -4.31
N ARG A 246 24.50 10.71 -3.67
CA ARG A 246 24.53 12.17 -3.55
C ARG A 246 25.83 12.56 -2.84
N GLN A 247 26.88 12.93 -3.59
CA GLN A 247 28.13 13.40 -2.99
C GLN A 247 27.93 14.78 -2.36
N GLY A 248 27.71 14.79 -1.05
CA GLY A 248 28.14 15.88 -0.20
C GLY A 248 29.63 15.72 0.10
N GLY A 249 30.48 16.59 -0.44
CA GLY A 249 31.87 16.68 -0.02
C GLY A 249 32.83 17.10 -1.13
N LYS A 250 33.44 18.27 -0.97
CA LYS A 250 34.43 18.85 -1.87
C LYS A 250 35.67 17.96 -2.02
N ASN A 251 36.21 17.95 -3.25
CA ASN A 251 37.56 17.52 -3.66
C ASN A 251 37.83 16.01 -3.72
N GLY A 252 37.82 15.45 -4.94
CA GLY A 252 38.41 14.16 -5.23
C GLY A 252 38.15 13.70 -6.67
N THR A 253 39.20 13.64 -7.48
CA THR A 253 39.22 13.20 -8.87
C THR A 253 38.56 11.83 -9.06
N ALA A 254 37.52 11.74 -9.89
CA ALA A 254 36.86 10.47 -10.21
C ALA A 254 37.64 9.72 -11.31
N LEU A 255 38.17 8.53 -10.98
CA LEU A 255 38.62 7.55 -11.97
C LEU A 255 37.39 6.85 -12.55
N LEU A 256 37.16 7.04 -13.86
CA LEU A 256 36.20 6.25 -14.64
C LEU A 256 36.80 4.86 -14.91
N PHE A 257 36.24 3.82 -14.29
CA PHE A 257 36.48 2.44 -14.73
C PHE A 257 35.45 2.07 -15.81
N PHE A 258 35.90 2.01 -17.06
CA PHE A 258 35.19 1.33 -18.15
C PHE A 258 35.43 -0.17 -18.03
N PHE A 259 34.37 -0.96 -17.85
CA PHE A 259 34.41 -2.40 -18.14
C PHE A 259 33.72 -2.64 -19.49
N PRO A 260 34.40 -3.19 -20.51
CA PRO A 260 33.73 -3.64 -21.72
C PRO A 260 33.18 -5.05 -21.50
N THR A 261 31.87 -5.20 -21.69
CA THR A 261 31.18 -6.50 -21.80
C THR A 261 31.72 -7.25 -23.01
N LEU A 262 32.38 -8.39 -22.79
CA LEU A 262 32.88 -9.26 -23.85
C LEU A 262 31.72 -10.08 -24.43
N LEU A 263 31.32 -9.77 -25.68
CA LEU A 263 30.51 -10.64 -26.52
C LEU A 263 31.31 -11.92 -26.85
N LEU A 264 30.83 -13.09 -26.40
CA LEU A 264 31.35 -14.39 -26.84
C LEU A 264 30.50 -14.94 -27.99
N LEU A 265 30.87 -14.56 -29.22
CA LEU A 265 30.42 -15.27 -30.43
C LEU A 265 31.11 -16.64 -30.52
N ARG A 266 30.37 -17.73 -30.34
CA ARG A 266 30.86 -19.08 -30.65
C ARG A 266 30.61 -19.39 -32.12
N ARG A 267 31.64 -19.22 -32.96
CA ARG A 267 31.67 -19.70 -34.36
C ARG A 267 32.70 -20.82 -34.51
N ARG A 268 32.24 -22.05 -34.75
CA ARG A 268 32.96 -23.18 -35.39
C ARG A 268 31.87 -24.03 -36.03
N GLY A 269 31.88 -24.43 -37.29
CA GLY A 269 32.87 -24.36 -38.35
C GLY A 269 32.50 -25.46 -39.34
N THR A 270 32.18 -25.11 -40.58
CA THR A 270 32.02 -26.08 -41.68
C THR A 270 33.39 -26.40 -42.25
N ARG A 271 33.71 -27.69 -42.45
CA ARG A 271 34.37 -28.20 -43.67
C ARG A 271 34.50 -29.73 -43.69
N ARG A 272 34.04 -30.25 -44.84
CA ARG A 272 34.28 -31.54 -45.52
C ARG A 272 33.62 -32.78 -44.95
#